data_AF-A0A972SV37-F1
#
_entry.id   AF-A0A972SV37-F1
#
_cell.length_a   1.000
_cell.length_b   1.000
_cell.length_c   1.000
_cell.angle_alpha   90.00
_cell.angle_beta   90.00
_cell.angle_gamma   90.00
#
_symmetry.space_group_name_H-M   'P 1'
#
loop_
_entity.id
_entity.type
_entity.pdbx_description
1 polymer ?
#
loop_
_entity_poly.entity_id
_entity_poly.type
_entity_poly.pdbx_seq_one_letter_code
_entity_poly.pdbx_strand_id
1 'polypeptide(L)'
;MAHAVRLVAGLCLILFLALSVSAQTQPPTWQILVNGEPIQTEVAPFIIKEGQTLAPVRPVAEALAASVSWEYKTQSIVVTKQNTVVRFQANNRLVQVGDQLVDLSVAPEIVEERTFVPLQFLAESLGAKVLLDTDKQVINLMPLNYLDGKVNYQLFVENNQVTLLIENISPEPITFNFNTGQEADFTLTKNDQVVWRWSDGRMFTQNTWEHTLQPGKSYVVMANLPPVADGQYTLNAYFFGQPNPKQPVQTISYLVTQNSAQP
;
A
#
# COMPACT_ATOMS: atom_id res chain seq x y z
N MET A 1 87.89 -29.65 -2.42
CA MET A 1 86.92 -28.83 -1.67
C MET A 1 86.99 -27.43 -2.23
N ALA A 2 86.10 -27.10 -3.16
CA ALA A 2 86.10 -25.84 -3.89
C ALA A 2 84.91 -25.00 -3.42
N HIS A 3 85.18 -23.84 -2.85
CA HIS A 3 84.19 -22.82 -2.55
C HIS A 3 83.88 -22.04 -3.82
N ALA A 4 82.60 -21.95 -4.18
CA ALA A 4 82.15 -21.20 -5.35
C ALA A 4 81.07 -20.17 -4.95
N VAL A 5 81.46 -18.90 -5.14
CA VAL A 5 80.70 -17.83 -5.79
C VAL A 5 79.52 -17.20 -5.02
N ARG A 6 79.76 -15.96 -4.59
CA ARG A 6 78.75 -14.92 -4.35
C ARG A 6 78.16 -14.45 -5.68
N LEU A 7 76.84 -14.25 -5.76
CA LEU A 7 76.21 -13.49 -6.84
C LEU A 7 75.08 -12.63 -6.28
N VAL A 8 75.24 -11.32 -6.47
CA VAL A 8 74.26 -10.24 -6.23
C VAL A 8 73.59 -9.95 -7.57
N ALA A 9 72.26 -9.94 -7.63
CA ALA A 9 71.40 -9.26 -8.61
C ALA A 9 69.95 -9.71 -8.34
N GLY A 10 68.89 -8.92 -8.42
CA GLY A 10 68.69 -7.56 -8.88
C GLY A 10 67.17 -7.32 -8.84
N LEU A 11 66.78 -6.14 -8.37
CA LEU A 11 65.40 -5.64 -8.30
C LEU A 11 64.79 -5.59 -9.71
N CYS A 12 63.69 -6.32 -9.96
CA CYS A 12 62.87 -6.17 -11.16
C CYS A 12 61.41 -5.96 -10.75
N LEU A 13 60.98 -4.70 -10.86
CA LEU A 13 59.63 -4.19 -10.69
C LEU A 13 58.89 -4.29 -12.04
N ILE A 14 57.55 -4.35 -11.99
CA ILE A 14 56.55 -4.19 -13.09
C ILE A 14 56.18 -5.54 -13.76
N LEU A 15 54.92 -6.03 -13.80
CA LEU A 15 53.64 -5.38 -14.11
C LEU A 15 52.47 -6.24 -13.54
N PHE A 16 51.61 -5.65 -12.70
CA PHE A 16 50.35 -6.26 -12.25
C PHE A 16 49.25 -5.86 -13.24
N LEU A 17 48.66 -6.80 -13.97
CA LEU A 17 47.50 -6.55 -14.82
C LEU A 17 46.50 -7.70 -14.67
N ALA A 18 45.74 -7.63 -13.56
CA ALA A 18 44.51 -8.39 -13.42
C ALA A 18 43.36 -7.47 -13.86
N LEU A 19 42.91 -7.60 -15.10
CA LEU A 19 41.63 -7.04 -15.52
C LEU A 19 40.53 -7.95 -15.00
N SER A 20 40.05 -7.67 -13.79
CA SER A 20 38.75 -8.15 -13.35
C SER A 20 37.69 -7.19 -13.90
N VAL A 21 37.16 -7.49 -15.08
CA VAL A 21 35.90 -6.88 -15.50
C VAL A 21 34.80 -7.51 -14.66
N SER A 22 34.35 -6.79 -13.65
CA SER A 22 33.12 -7.11 -12.93
C SER A 22 32.16 -5.96 -13.12
N ALA A 23 31.36 -6.02 -14.19
CA ALA A 23 30.15 -5.22 -14.30
C ALA A 23 28.96 -6.19 -14.34
N GLN A 24 28.65 -6.78 -13.19
CA GLN A 24 27.31 -7.31 -12.97
C GLN A 24 26.45 -6.17 -12.44
N THR A 25 25.48 -5.79 -13.25
CA THR A 25 24.49 -4.75 -13.01
C THR A 25 23.86 -4.93 -11.63
N GLN A 26 23.94 -3.89 -10.79
CA GLN A 26 23.12 -3.86 -9.58
C GLN A 26 21.66 -3.87 -10.04
N PRO A 27 20.81 -4.77 -9.50
CA PRO A 27 19.37 -4.68 -9.73
C PRO A 27 18.88 -3.30 -9.25
N PRO A 28 17.78 -2.77 -9.81
CA PRO A 28 17.26 -1.47 -9.42
C PRO A 28 17.08 -1.41 -7.90
N THR A 29 17.53 -0.31 -7.30
CA THR A 29 17.48 -0.07 -5.85
C THR A 29 16.06 -0.09 -5.32
N TRP A 30 15.09 0.33 -6.14
CA TRP A 30 13.68 0.23 -5.82
C TRP A 30 12.95 -0.86 -6.58
N GLN A 31 11.94 -1.47 -5.95
CA GLN A 31 11.10 -2.49 -6.57
C GLN A 31 9.63 -2.12 -6.52
N ILE A 32 8.89 -2.40 -7.60
CA ILE A 32 7.43 -2.41 -7.58
C ILE A 32 6.97 -3.86 -7.44
N LEU A 33 6.12 -4.11 -6.46
CA LEU A 33 5.47 -5.39 -6.23
C LEU A 33 3.98 -5.25 -6.50
N VAL A 34 3.33 -6.33 -6.93
CA VAL A 34 1.88 -6.46 -6.92
C VAL A 34 1.54 -7.72 -6.14
N ASN A 35 0.73 -7.57 -5.09
CA ASN A 35 0.42 -8.66 -4.16
C ASN A 35 1.66 -9.30 -3.52
N GLY A 36 2.73 -8.52 -3.32
CA GLY A 36 4.01 -9.03 -2.81
C GLY A 36 4.93 -9.66 -3.85
N GLU A 37 4.49 -9.82 -5.10
CA GLU A 37 5.31 -10.38 -6.18
C GLU A 37 5.94 -9.26 -7.03
N PRO A 38 7.24 -9.33 -7.33
CA PRO A 38 7.91 -8.30 -8.13
C PRO A 38 7.41 -8.30 -9.57
N ILE A 39 7.14 -7.11 -10.10
CA ILE A 39 6.85 -6.96 -11.53
C ILE A 39 8.17 -6.87 -12.31
N GLN A 40 8.23 -7.52 -13.46
CA GLN A 40 9.38 -7.37 -14.36
C GLN A 40 9.23 -6.11 -15.20
N THR A 41 10.27 -5.26 -15.20
CA THR A 41 10.34 -4.07 -16.04
C THR A 41 11.68 -4.05 -16.78
N GLU A 42 11.64 -3.72 -18.08
CA GLU A 42 12.85 -3.57 -18.91
C GLU A 42 13.56 -2.24 -18.68
N VAL A 43 12.88 -1.29 -18.03
CA VAL A 43 13.38 0.04 -17.66
C VAL A 43 13.29 0.24 -16.15
N ALA A 44 13.76 1.38 -15.65
CA ALA A 44 13.54 1.79 -14.27
C ALA A 44 12.05 1.62 -13.89
N PRO A 45 11.74 1.01 -12.73
CA PRO A 45 10.38 0.66 -12.37
C PRO A 45 9.50 1.90 -12.14
N PHE A 46 10.11 3.05 -11.85
CA PHE A 46 9.43 4.34 -11.78
C PHE A 46 10.41 5.50 -11.96
N ILE A 47 9.86 6.70 -12.09
CA ILE A 47 10.55 7.98 -11.95
C ILE A 47 9.84 8.83 -10.88
N ILE A 48 10.57 9.77 -10.27
CA ILE A 48 9.97 10.77 -9.37
C ILE A 48 9.92 12.10 -10.12
N LYS A 49 8.73 12.66 -10.25
CA LYS A 49 8.51 13.97 -10.87
C LYS A 49 7.57 14.79 -9.98
N GLU A 50 7.99 15.99 -9.62
CA GLU A 50 7.19 16.92 -8.79
C GLU A 50 6.68 16.26 -7.49
N GLY A 51 7.50 15.40 -6.87
CA GLY A 51 7.16 14.68 -5.65
C GLY A 51 6.21 13.49 -5.84
N GLN A 52 5.87 13.12 -7.08
CA GLN A 52 5.04 11.96 -7.39
C GLN A 52 5.83 10.83 -8.06
N THR A 53 5.51 9.60 -7.67
CA THR A 53 6.00 8.40 -8.35
C THR A 53 5.18 8.17 -9.62
N LEU A 54 5.85 8.18 -10.77
CA LEU A 54 5.27 7.77 -12.04
C LEU A 54 5.86 6.43 -12.45
N ALA A 55 5.04 5.50 -12.91
CA ALA A 55 5.46 4.15 -13.28
C ALA A 55 5.01 3.82 -14.72
N PRO A 56 5.70 2.90 -15.42
CA PRO A 56 5.31 2.51 -16.76
C PRO A 56 3.92 1.85 -16.72
N VAL A 57 3.00 2.38 -17.52
CA VAL A 57 1.58 2.04 -17.44
C VAL A 57 1.31 0.55 -17.67
N ARG A 58 1.99 -0.05 -18.65
CA ARG A 58 1.70 -1.42 -19.10
C ARG A 58 2.08 -2.49 -18.05
N PRO A 59 3.32 -2.58 -17.56
CA PRO A 59 3.69 -3.59 -16.56
C PRO A 59 2.82 -3.51 -15.29
N VAL A 60 2.54 -2.30 -14.82
CA VAL A 60 1.73 -2.07 -13.62
C VAL A 60 0.27 -2.48 -13.86
N ALA A 61 -0.33 -2.04 -14.97
CA ALA A 61 -1.72 -2.35 -15.29
C ALA A 61 -1.91 -3.86 -15.50
N GLU A 62 -1.04 -4.53 -16.25
CA GLU A 62 -1.11 -5.96 -16.52
C GLU A 62 -0.95 -6.78 -15.24
N ALA A 63 0.01 -6.41 -14.37
CA ALA A 63 0.16 -7.05 -13.06
C ALA A 63 -1.07 -6.85 -12.14
N LEU A 64 -1.80 -5.75 -12.30
CA LEU A 64 -3.10 -5.50 -11.64
C LEU A 64 -4.30 -6.16 -12.35
N ALA A 65 -4.04 -7.08 -13.29
CA ALA A 65 -5.02 -7.79 -14.12
C ALA A 65 -5.89 -6.86 -15.00
N ALA A 66 -5.32 -5.74 -15.46
CA ALA A 66 -5.92 -4.85 -16.44
C ALA A 66 -5.30 -5.05 -17.82
N SER A 67 -6.04 -4.69 -18.87
CA SER A 67 -5.55 -4.67 -20.25
C SER A 67 -5.17 -3.24 -20.67
N VAL A 68 -4.18 -3.12 -21.56
CA VAL A 68 -3.70 -1.82 -22.07
C VAL A 68 -3.70 -1.82 -23.59
N SER A 69 -4.43 -0.87 -24.19
CA SER A 69 -4.49 -0.64 -25.63
C SER A 69 -4.19 0.82 -25.99
N TRP A 70 -3.93 1.06 -27.27
CA TRP A 70 -3.71 2.40 -27.81
C TRP A 70 -4.88 2.81 -28.70
N GLU A 71 -5.44 3.99 -28.47
CA GLU A 71 -6.49 4.58 -29.29
C GLU A 71 -5.91 5.68 -30.18
N TYR A 72 -5.76 5.37 -31.47
CA TYR A 72 -5.09 6.26 -32.42
C TYR A 72 -5.79 7.62 -32.62
N LYS A 73 -7.13 7.65 -32.62
CA LYS A 73 -7.90 8.87 -32.90
C LYS A 73 -7.67 9.96 -31.85
N THR A 74 -7.51 9.54 -30.60
CA THR A 74 -7.37 10.42 -29.43
C THR A 74 -5.95 10.40 -28.87
N GLN A 75 -5.03 9.66 -29.51
CA GLN A 75 -3.67 9.43 -29.04
C GLN A 75 -3.62 9.03 -27.56
N SER A 76 -4.53 8.13 -27.16
CA SER A 76 -4.74 7.78 -25.77
C SER A 76 -4.31 6.35 -25.45
N ILE A 77 -3.68 6.18 -24.30
CA ILE A 77 -3.48 4.87 -23.66
C ILE A 77 -4.78 4.54 -22.93
N VAL A 78 -5.41 3.42 -23.28
CA VAL A 78 -6.65 2.96 -22.67
C VAL A 78 -6.36 1.77 -21.79
N VAL A 79 -6.57 1.93 -20.48
CA VAL A 79 -6.43 0.88 -19.48
C VAL A 79 -7.82 0.40 -19.08
N THR A 80 -8.08 -0.91 -19.19
CA THR A 80 -9.40 -1.49 -18.90
C THR A 80 -9.29 -2.63 -17.90
N LYS A 81 -10.05 -2.54 -16.80
CA LYS A 81 -10.21 -3.61 -15.79
C LYS A 81 -11.68 -3.74 -15.42
N GLN A 82 -12.28 -4.89 -15.74
CA GLN A 82 -13.72 -5.12 -15.56
C GLN A 82 -14.53 -3.97 -16.19
N ASN A 83 -15.30 -3.23 -15.37
CA ASN A 83 -16.13 -2.10 -15.82
C ASN A 83 -15.42 -0.75 -15.75
N THR A 84 -14.14 -0.72 -15.36
CA THR A 84 -13.36 0.51 -15.23
C THR A 84 -12.50 0.73 -16.47
N VAL A 85 -12.63 1.91 -17.07
CA VAL A 85 -11.84 2.36 -18.22
C VAL A 85 -11.14 3.67 -17.85
N VAL A 86 -9.82 3.71 -17.96
CA VAL A 86 -9.00 4.90 -17.72
C VAL A 86 -8.27 5.26 -19.01
N ARG A 87 -8.34 6.53 -19.44
CA ARG A 87 -7.68 7.01 -20.66
C ARG A 87 -6.67 8.09 -20.35
N PHE A 88 -5.41 7.78 -20.59
CA PHE A 88 -4.31 8.71 -20.43
C PHE A 88 -3.88 9.26 -21.78
N GLN A 89 -3.55 10.55 -21.81
CA GLN A 89 -2.82 11.17 -22.93
C GLN A 89 -1.49 11.69 -22.38
N ALA A 90 -0.42 11.46 -23.14
CA ALA A 90 0.89 11.98 -22.76
C ALA A 90 0.86 13.51 -22.71
N ASN A 91 1.52 14.08 -21.70
CA ASN A 91 1.61 15.52 -21.42
C ASN A 91 0.25 16.21 -21.20
N ASN A 92 -0.81 15.45 -20.91
CA ASN A 92 -2.13 15.98 -20.57
C ASN A 92 -2.52 15.59 -19.15
N ARG A 93 -2.76 16.58 -18.28
CA ARG A 93 -3.18 16.34 -16.90
C ARG A 93 -4.63 15.88 -16.79
N LEU A 94 -5.47 16.19 -17.78
CA LEU A 94 -6.86 15.75 -17.82
C LEU A 94 -6.93 14.29 -18.28
N VAL A 95 -7.36 13.42 -17.37
CA VAL A 95 -7.51 11.98 -17.58
C VAL A 95 -8.97 11.61 -17.49
N GLN A 96 -9.43 10.73 -18.38
CA GLN A 96 -10.80 10.24 -18.36
C GLN A 96 -10.89 8.94 -17.57
N VAL A 97 -11.82 8.87 -16.61
CA VAL A 97 -12.17 7.65 -15.85
C VAL A 97 -13.67 7.39 -16.05
N GLY A 98 -13.99 6.36 -16.83
CA GLY A 98 -15.37 6.17 -17.32
C GLY A 98 -15.84 7.42 -18.08
N ASP A 99 -16.88 8.08 -17.58
CA ASP A 99 -17.43 9.31 -18.16
C ASP A 99 -16.92 10.60 -17.48
N GLN A 100 -16.08 10.49 -16.45
CA GLN A 100 -15.59 11.63 -15.69
C GLN A 100 -14.20 12.07 -16.16
N LEU A 101 -13.95 13.38 -16.17
CA LEU A 101 -12.62 13.95 -16.32
C LEU A 101 -12.02 14.28 -14.96
N VAL A 102 -10.79 13.85 -14.75
CA VAL A 102 -10.01 14.09 -13.53
C VAL A 102 -8.75 14.85 -13.90
N ASP A 103 -8.50 15.97 -13.24
CA ASP A 103 -7.25 16.73 -13.37
C ASP A 103 -6.20 16.16 -12.42
N LEU A 104 -5.15 15.58 -12.99
CA LEU A 104 -4.01 15.06 -12.24
C LEU A 104 -3.09 16.20 -11.81
N SER A 105 -2.38 16.06 -10.70
CA SER A 105 -1.33 16.99 -10.28
C SER A 105 -0.11 16.96 -11.23
N VAL A 106 0.25 15.78 -11.73
CA VAL A 106 1.36 15.56 -12.65
C VAL A 106 0.84 14.84 -13.89
N ALA A 107 1.18 15.34 -15.07
CA ALA A 107 0.76 14.72 -16.34
C ALA A 107 1.49 13.39 -16.57
N PRO A 108 0.85 12.42 -17.25
CA PRO A 108 1.57 11.31 -17.86
C PRO A 108 2.68 11.82 -18.78
N GLU A 109 3.78 11.08 -18.86
CA GLU A 109 4.94 11.46 -19.65
C GLU A 109 5.46 10.27 -20.46
N ILE A 110 6.06 10.55 -21.62
CA ILE A 110 6.76 9.52 -22.39
C ILE A 110 8.25 9.61 -22.06
N VAL A 111 8.80 8.52 -21.53
CA VAL A 111 10.22 8.35 -21.26
C VAL A 111 10.67 7.07 -21.94
N GLU A 112 11.69 7.15 -22.81
CA GLU A 112 12.23 6.00 -23.55
C GLU A 112 11.11 5.15 -24.21
N GLU A 113 10.23 5.82 -24.98
CA GLU A 113 9.12 5.21 -25.71
C GLU A 113 8.02 4.57 -24.84
N ARG A 114 8.07 4.74 -23.51
CA ARG A 114 7.07 4.22 -22.57
C ARG A 114 6.30 5.34 -21.93
N THR A 115 5.00 5.16 -21.77
CA THR A 115 4.19 6.11 -21.01
C THR A 115 4.25 5.79 -19.52
N PHE A 116 4.75 6.75 -18.76
CA PHE A 116 4.77 6.79 -17.32
C PHE A 116 3.56 7.58 -16.82
N VAL A 117 2.81 7.02 -15.88
CA VAL A 117 1.60 7.63 -15.31
C VAL A 117 1.73 7.71 -13.78
N PRO A 118 1.08 8.68 -13.10
CA PRO A 118 1.08 8.73 -11.65
C PRO A 118 0.59 7.41 -11.04
N LEU A 119 1.49 6.72 -10.34
CA LEU A 119 1.31 5.33 -9.93
C LEU A 119 0.11 5.18 -8.99
N GLN A 120 -0.03 6.08 -8.03
CA GLN A 120 -1.13 6.06 -7.08
C GLN A 120 -2.48 6.22 -7.76
N PHE A 121 -2.60 7.15 -8.71
CA PHE A 121 -3.83 7.35 -9.45
C PHE A 121 -4.20 6.11 -10.28
N LEU A 122 -3.24 5.51 -10.98
CA LEU A 122 -3.47 4.27 -11.73
C LEU A 122 -3.92 3.14 -10.79
N ALA A 123 -3.19 2.92 -9.69
CA ALA A 123 -3.50 1.86 -8.73
C ALA A 123 -4.91 2.03 -8.13
N GLU A 124 -5.25 3.22 -7.65
CA GLU A 124 -6.56 3.52 -7.04
C GLU A 124 -7.70 3.37 -8.05
N SER A 125 -7.50 3.85 -9.29
CA SER A 125 -8.49 3.67 -10.37
C SER A 125 -8.73 2.19 -10.67
N LEU A 126 -7.73 1.33 -10.47
CA LEU A 126 -7.82 -0.12 -10.67
C LEU A 126 -8.17 -0.91 -9.40
N GLY A 127 -8.60 -0.23 -8.34
CA GLY A 127 -9.03 -0.85 -7.08
C GLY A 127 -7.90 -1.39 -6.21
N ALA A 128 -6.69 -0.83 -6.35
CA ALA A 128 -5.53 -1.16 -5.55
C ALA A 128 -5.03 0.05 -4.76
N LYS A 129 -4.24 -0.20 -3.73
CA LYS A 129 -3.57 0.81 -2.92
C LYS A 129 -2.06 0.67 -3.02
N VAL A 130 -1.39 1.81 -3.05
CA VAL A 130 0.07 1.91 -2.99
C VAL A 130 0.52 1.85 -1.53
N LEU A 131 1.33 0.84 -1.20
CA LEU A 131 2.00 0.71 0.08
C LEU A 131 3.49 0.97 -0.15
N LEU A 132 4.00 2.03 0.48
CA LEU A 132 5.39 2.45 0.35
C LEU A 132 6.16 2.01 1.59
N ASP A 133 7.20 1.23 1.38
CA ASP A 133 8.21 0.91 2.38
C ASP A 133 9.54 1.52 1.92
N THR A 134 9.88 2.67 2.51
CA THR A 134 11.09 3.42 2.14
C THR A 134 12.38 2.74 2.59
N ASP A 135 12.31 1.97 3.68
CA ASP A 135 13.47 1.29 4.26
C ASP A 135 13.86 0.09 3.42
N LYS A 136 12.86 -0.66 2.93
CA LYS A 136 13.04 -1.77 1.98
C LYS A 136 13.11 -1.30 0.52
N GLN A 137 12.87 -0.02 0.25
CA GLN A 137 12.78 0.56 -1.11
C GLN A 137 11.75 -0.18 -1.97
N VAL A 138 10.60 -0.51 -1.39
CA VAL A 138 9.53 -1.28 -2.02
C VAL A 138 8.29 -0.42 -2.16
N ILE A 139 7.67 -0.51 -3.34
CA ILE A 139 6.31 -0.02 -3.59
C ILE A 139 5.44 -1.23 -3.89
N ASN A 140 4.59 -1.63 -2.95
CA ASN A 140 3.70 -2.77 -3.11
C ASN A 140 2.27 -2.30 -3.43
N LEU A 141 1.71 -2.77 -4.53
CA LEU A 141 0.31 -2.53 -4.91
C LEU A 141 -0.54 -3.70 -4.42
N MET A 142 -1.49 -3.40 -3.55
CA MET A 142 -2.40 -4.42 -3.00
C MET A 142 -3.86 -4.06 -3.29
N PRO A 143 -4.71 -5.01 -3.73
CA PRO A 143 -6.14 -4.81 -3.86
C PRO A 143 -6.75 -4.28 -2.57
N LEU A 144 -7.72 -3.36 -2.69
CA LEU A 144 -8.43 -2.83 -1.52
C LEU A 144 -9.19 -3.92 -0.75
N ASN A 145 -9.56 -5.00 -1.44
CA ASN A 145 -10.26 -6.16 -0.90
C ASN A 145 -9.31 -7.33 -0.55
N TYR A 146 -8.01 -7.08 -0.43
CA TYR A 146 -7.03 -8.15 -0.14
C TYR A 146 -7.33 -8.94 1.14
N LEU A 147 -7.96 -8.29 2.13
CA LEU A 147 -8.31 -8.91 3.42
C LEU A 147 -9.60 -9.74 3.35
N ASP A 148 -10.38 -9.64 2.27
CA ASP A 148 -11.64 -10.36 2.10
C ASP A 148 -11.40 -11.88 2.12
N GLY A 149 -12.10 -12.58 3.01
CA GLY A 149 -11.94 -14.03 3.21
C GLY A 149 -10.64 -14.45 3.89
N LYS A 150 -9.74 -13.51 4.21
CA LYS A 150 -8.51 -13.78 4.97
C LYS A 150 -8.60 -13.38 6.43
N VAL A 151 -9.47 -12.41 6.74
CA VAL A 151 -9.65 -11.88 8.08
C VAL A 151 -11.12 -12.00 8.49
N ASN A 152 -11.35 -12.38 9.74
CA ASN A 152 -12.65 -12.30 10.39
C ASN A 152 -12.68 -11.13 11.37
N TYR A 153 -13.69 -10.26 11.24
CA TYR A 153 -13.89 -9.11 12.13
C TYR A 153 -15.05 -9.36 13.08
N GLN A 154 -14.79 -9.36 14.37
CA GLN A 154 -15.82 -9.45 15.41
C GLN A 154 -15.85 -8.13 16.19
N LEU A 155 -17.04 -7.60 16.41
CA LEU A 155 -17.27 -6.35 17.14
C LEU A 155 -18.30 -6.62 18.23
N PHE A 156 -17.95 -6.27 19.46
CA PHE A 156 -18.84 -6.44 20.61
C PHE A 156 -18.56 -5.39 21.67
N VAL A 157 -19.50 -5.25 22.60
CA VAL A 157 -19.41 -4.29 23.71
C VAL A 157 -19.62 -5.04 25.02
N GLU A 158 -18.68 -4.90 25.94
CA GLU A 158 -18.75 -5.42 27.31
C GLU A 158 -18.30 -4.34 28.28
N ASN A 159 -19.02 -4.14 29.38
CA ASN A 159 -18.65 -3.18 30.44
C ASN A 159 -18.30 -1.77 29.92
N ASN A 160 -19.10 -1.25 28.99
CA ASN A 160 -18.91 0.05 28.34
C ASN A 160 -17.59 0.20 27.56
N GLN A 161 -16.97 -0.92 27.19
CA GLN A 161 -15.82 -0.98 26.31
C GLN A 161 -16.21 -1.69 25.01
N VAL A 162 -15.94 -1.04 23.88
CA VAL A 162 -16.02 -1.68 22.57
C VAL A 162 -14.72 -2.42 22.29
N THR A 163 -14.85 -3.64 21.76
CA THR A 163 -13.73 -4.47 21.31
C THR A 163 -13.92 -4.83 19.85
N LEU A 164 -12.93 -4.51 19.02
CA LEU A 164 -12.76 -5.05 17.67
C LEU A 164 -11.70 -6.14 17.71
N LEU A 165 -12.11 -7.37 17.39
CA LEU A 165 -11.22 -8.51 17.23
C LEU A 165 -11.04 -8.79 15.73
N ILE A 166 -9.78 -8.84 15.31
CA ILE A 166 -9.34 -9.09 13.94
C ILE A 166 -8.58 -10.41 13.94
N GLU A 167 -9.18 -11.47 13.40
CA GLU A 167 -8.60 -12.80 13.37
C GLU A 167 -8.07 -13.14 11.97
N ASN A 168 -6.83 -13.60 11.87
CA ASN A 168 -6.31 -14.17 10.63
C ASN A 168 -6.84 -15.60 10.47
N ILE A 169 -7.80 -15.78 9.56
CA ILE A 169 -8.41 -17.07 9.22
C ILE A 169 -7.78 -17.73 7.99
N SER A 170 -6.76 -17.08 7.41
CA SER A 170 -6.01 -17.62 6.26
C SER A 170 -4.88 -18.55 6.71
N PRO A 171 -4.38 -19.43 5.82
CA PRO A 171 -3.26 -20.33 6.16
C PRO A 171 -1.91 -19.62 6.19
N GLU A 172 -1.83 -18.36 5.75
CA GLU A 172 -0.60 -17.58 5.63
C GLU A 172 -0.57 -16.41 6.62
N PRO A 173 0.60 -15.93 7.05
CA PRO A 173 0.71 -14.70 7.82
C PRO A 173 0.17 -13.48 7.05
N ILE A 174 -0.44 -12.54 7.77
CA ILE A 174 -0.92 -11.27 7.20
C ILE A 174 -0.18 -10.13 7.86
N THR A 175 0.51 -9.31 7.07
CA THR A 175 1.16 -8.09 7.56
C THR A 175 0.26 -6.88 7.33
N PHE A 176 -0.18 -6.26 8.41
CA PHE A 176 -0.84 -4.96 8.40
C PHE A 176 0.20 -3.85 8.41
N ASN A 177 0.03 -2.87 7.54
CA ASN A 177 0.83 -1.65 7.52
C ASN A 177 0.01 -0.49 8.09
N PHE A 178 0.59 0.30 8.99
CA PHE A 178 -0.05 1.46 9.59
C PHE A 178 0.82 2.69 9.31
N ASN A 179 0.19 3.78 8.88
CA ASN A 179 0.90 5.04 8.58
C ASN A 179 0.89 6.04 9.75
N THR A 180 0.13 5.72 10.80
CA THR A 180 0.01 6.53 12.01
C THR A 180 -0.13 5.61 13.23
N GLY A 181 -0.09 6.18 14.43
CA GLY A 181 -0.45 5.46 15.65
C GLY A 181 -1.95 5.12 15.77
N GLN A 182 -2.80 5.56 14.83
CA GLN A 182 -4.21 5.19 14.83
C GLN A 182 -4.42 3.81 14.20
N GLU A 183 -4.70 2.82 15.03
CA GLU A 183 -4.95 1.43 14.62
C GLU A 183 -6.37 1.21 14.10
N ALA A 184 -7.34 1.86 14.75
CA ALA A 184 -8.76 1.71 14.48
C ALA A 184 -9.51 3.03 14.77
N ASP A 185 -10.79 3.05 14.42
CA ASP A 185 -11.74 4.07 14.86
C ASP A 185 -13.10 3.46 15.14
N PHE A 186 -13.89 4.14 15.95
CA PHE A 186 -15.23 3.71 16.32
C PHE A 186 -16.19 4.88 16.20
N THR A 187 -17.41 4.61 15.74
CA THR A 187 -18.46 5.63 15.66
C THR A 187 -19.76 5.10 16.21
N LEU A 188 -20.49 5.95 16.93
CA LEU A 188 -21.90 5.73 17.23
C LEU A 188 -22.73 6.58 16.29
N THR A 189 -23.73 5.94 15.68
CA THR A 189 -24.66 6.57 14.75
C THR A 189 -26.08 6.43 15.28
N LYS A 190 -26.88 7.49 15.19
CA LYS A 190 -28.31 7.48 15.51
C LYS A 190 -29.06 8.16 14.38
N ASN A 191 -30.06 7.49 13.80
CA ASN A 191 -30.78 7.97 12.61
C ASN A 191 -29.83 8.40 11.48
N ASP A 192 -28.85 7.56 11.16
CA ASP A 192 -27.81 7.77 10.15
C ASP A 192 -26.88 8.99 10.37
N GLN A 193 -26.96 9.64 11.54
CA GLN A 193 -26.05 10.71 11.93
C GLN A 193 -25.02 10.21 12.93
N VAL A 194 -23.74 10.46 12.66
CA VAL A 194 -22.65 10.19 13.61
C VAL A 194 -22.80 11.14 14.79
N VAL A 195 -23.12 10.59 15.96
CA VAL A 195 -23.29 11.34 17.22
C VAL A 195 -22.05 11.29 18.10
N TRP A 196 -21.15 10.34 17.83
CA TRP A 196 -19.85 10.25 18.47
C TRP A 196 -18.86 9.51 17.58
N ARG A 197 -17.61 9.96 17.62
CA ARG A 197 -16.47 9.29 16.99
C ARG A 197 -15.31 9.24 17.97
N TRP A 198 -14.70 8.08 18.10
CA TRP A 198 -13.63 7.85 19.08
C TRP A 198 -12.42 8.74 18.83
N SER A 199 -12.06 8.94 17.57
CA SER A 199 -10.91 9.77 17.18
C SER A 199 -11.11 11.28 17.31
N ASP A 200 -12.33 11.77 17.57
CA ASP A 200 -12.59 13.21 17.70
C ASP A 200 -11.79 13.81 18.87
N GLY A 201 -11.01 14.85 18.56
CA GLY A 201 -10.14 15.52 19.54
C GLY A 201 -8.90 14.73 19.97
N ARG A 202 -8.63 13.56 19.36
CA ARG A 202 -7.42 12.77 19.62
C ARG A 202 -6.30 13.12 18.63
N MET A 203 -5.07 13.09 19.12
CA MET A 203 -3.86 13.20 18.32
C MET A 203 -3.20 11.83 18.19
N PHE A 204 -2.72 11.50 17.00
CA PHE A 204 -2.02 10.24 16.72
C PHE A 204 -0.62 10.53 16.19
N THR A 205 0.33 9.67 16.56
CA THR A 205 1.71 9.77 16.07
C THR A 205 1.77 9.57 14.56
N GLN A 206 2.70 10.27 13.91
CA GLN A 206 2.92 10.21 12.45
C GLN A 206 4.11 9.31 12.14
N ASN A 207 4.07 8.07 12.62
CA ASN A 207 5.10 7.07 12.35
C ASN A 207 4.47 5.84 11.67
N THR A 208 5.17 5.33 10.66
CA THR A 208 4.80 4.10 9.96
C THR A 208 5.32 2.89 10.71
N TRP A 209 4.52 1.83 10.77
CA TRP A 209 4.92 0.56 11.39
C TRP A 209 4.09 -0.61 10.83
N GLU A 210 4.59 -1.83 11.03
CA GLU A 210 3.98 -3.06 10.55
C GLU A 210 3.58 -3.97 11.72
N HIS A 211 2.51 -4.74 11.55
CA HIS A 211 2.14 -5.83 12.45
C HIS A 211 1.83 -7.09 11.67
N THR A 212 2.57 -8.17 11.93
CA THR A 212 2.33 -9.47 11.30
C THR A 212 1.47 -10.37 12.19
N LEU A 213 0.25 -10.64 11.72
CA LEU A 213 -0.69 -11.54 12.37
C LEU A 213 -0.55 -12.96 11.79
N GLN A 214 -0.12 -13.91 12.63
CA GLN A 214 0.04 -15.32 12.25
C GLN A 214 -1.32 -16.03 12.05
N PRO A 215 -1.37 -17.15 11.30
CA PRO A 215 -2.59 -17.94 11.13
C PRO A 215 -3.25 -18.32 12.46
N GLY A 216 -4.56 -18.13 12.56
CA GLY A 216 -5.37 -18.40 13.76
C GLY A 216 -5.08 -17.49 14.96
N LYS A 217 -4.32 -16.40 14.78
CA LYS A 217 -4.10 -15.38 15.80
C LYS A 217 -5.02 -14.20 15.61
N SER A 218 -5.27 -13.50 16.71
CA SER A 218 -6.13 -12.33 16.75
C SER A 218 -5.35 -11.08 17.16
N TYR A 219 -5.66 -9.97 16.50
CA TYR A 219 -5.28 -8.62 16.90
C TYR A 219 -6.51 -7.95 17.50
N VAL A 220 -6.36 -7.25 18.62
CA VAL A 220 -7.48 -6.74 19.42
C VAL A 220 -7.30 -5.26 19.63
N VAL A 221 -8.32 -4.47 19.26
CA VAL A 221 -8.36 -3.03 19.51
C VAL A 221 -9.56 -2.70 20.37
N MET A 222 -9.34 -1.92 21.42
CA MET A 222 -10.37 -1.60 22.42
C MET A 222 -10.51 -0.08 22.58
N ALA A 223 -11.74 0.35 22.85
CA ALA A 223 -12.02 1.74 23.19
C ALA A 223 -13.15 1.83 24.22
N ASN A 224 -13.06 2.78 25.13
CA ASN A 224 -14.17 3.08 26.03
C ASN A 224 -15.24 3.87 25.28
N LEU A 225 -16.49 3.45 25.42
CA LEU A 225 -17.64 4.17 24.89
C LEU A 225 -17.95 5.38 25.78
N PRO A 226 -18.41 6.50 25.18
CA PRO A 226 -18.82 7.67 25.94
C PRO A 226 -20.15 7.40 26.66
N PRO A 227 -20.46 8.13 27.73
CA PRO A 227 -21.82 8.15 28.24
C PRO A 227 -22.75 8.74 27.17
N VAL A 228 -23.82 8.02 26.83
CA VAL A 228 -24.85 8.47 25.91
C VAL A 228 -26.23 8.23 26.51
N ALA A 229 -27.21 9.00 26.04
CA ALA A 229 -28.60 8.80 26.43
C ALA A 229 -29.11 7.42 26.02
N ASP A 230 -30.12 6.94 26.72
CA ASP A 230 -30.77 5.68 26.38
C ASP A 230 -31.33 5.68 24.96
N GLY A 231 -31.28 4.52 24.34
CA GLY A 231 -31.81 4.30 23.01
C GLY A 231 -30.95 3.38 22.17
N GLN A 232 -31.40 3.20 20.94
CA GLN A 232 -30.73 2.38 19.95
C GLN A 232 -29.77 3.21 19.12
N TYR A 233 -28.57 2.67 18.93
CA TYR A 233 -27.48 3.21 18.13
C TYR A 233 -26.95 2.12 17.19
N THR A 234 -26.23 2.57 16.18
CA THR A 234 -25.39 1.70 15.35
C THR A 234 -23.93 1.98 15.71
N LEU A 235 -23.19 0.95 16.09
CA LEU A 235 -21.76 1.00 16.37
C LEU A 235 -21.00 0.50 15.15
N ASN A 236 -20.18 1.36 14.55
CA ASN A 236 -19.32 1.00 13.43
C ASN A 236 -17.86 1.00 13.86
N ALA A 237 -17.11 0.00 13.42
CA ALA A 237 -15.67 -0.10 13.62
C ALA A 237 -14.90 0.01 12.30
N TYR A 238 -13.81 0.76 12.32
CA TYR A 238 -12.88 0.93 11.22
C TYR A 238 -11.51 0.40 11.64
N PHE A 239 -10.79 -0.27 10.74
CA PHE A 239 -9.45 -0.79 11.02
C PHE A 239 -8.47 -0.25 9.97
N PHE A 240 -7.40 0.42 10.39
CA PHE A 240 -6.52 1.15 9.48
C PHE A 240 -5.30 0.37 9.00
N GLY A 241 -5.17 -0.90 9.39
CA GLY A 241 -4.16 -1.80 8.85
C GLY A 241 -4.35 -1.98 7.35
N GLN A 242 -3.37 -1.54 6.56
CA GLN A 242 -3.45 -1.55 5.11
C GLN A 242 -3.30 -2.96 4.52
N PRO A 243 -3.92 -3.22 3.34
CA PRO A 243 -4.78 -2.32 2.58
C PRO A 243 -6.16 -2.14 3.23
N ASN A 244 -6.51 -0.89 3.54
CA ASN A 244 -7.71 -0.56 4.30
C ASN A 244 -8.92 -0.34 3.39
N PRO A 245 -10.10 -0.90 3.70
CA PRO A 245 -11.35 -0.50 3.08
C PRO A 245 -11.74 0.96 3.39
N LYS A 246 -12.45 1.62 2.47
CA LYS A 246 -13.01 2.97 2.71
C LYS A 246 -14.27 2.96 3.60
N GLN A 247 -14.68 1.80 4.10
CA GLN A 247 -15.93 1.55 4.81
C GLN A 247 -15.65 0.88 6.16
N PRO A 248 -16.59 0.89 7.12
CA PRO A 248 -16.46 0.11 8.34
C PRO A 248 -16.17 -1.36 8.04
N VAL A 249 -15.26 -1.97 8.82
CA VAL A 249 -14.97 -3.41 8.74
C VAL A 249 -16.00 -4.26 9.46
N GLN A 250 -16.71 -3.67 10.43
CA GLN A 250 -17.81 -4.32 11.13
C GLN A 250 -18.80 -3.29 11.68
N THR A 251 -20.08 -3.67 11.74
CA THR A 251 -21.17 -2.84 12.23
C THR A 251 -22.16 -3.67 13.05
N ILE A 252 -22.54 -3.19 14.23
CA ILE A 252 -23.52 -3.85 15.10
C ILE A 252 -24.60 -2.87 15.60
N SER A 253 -25.79 -3.39 15.91
CA SER A 253 -26.77 -2.65 16.71
C SER A 253 -26.32 -2.59 18.16
N TYR A 254 -26.44 -1.42 18.78
CA TYR A 254 -26.05 -1.18 20.17
C TYR A 254 -27.18 -0.50 20.93
N LEU A 255 -27.73 -1.19 21.93
CA LEU A 255 -28.81 -0.67 22.78
C LEU A 255 -28.23 -0.19 24.12
N VAL A 256 -28.44 1.08 24.43
CA VAL A 256 -28.06 1.68 25.71
C VAL A 256 -29.27 1.76 26.61
N THR A 257 -29.15 1.22 27.82
CA THR A 257 -30.15 1.30 28.88
C THR A 257 -29.46 1.75 30.18
N GLN A 258 -30.09 2.63 30.97
CA GLN A 258 -29.55 3.18 32.23
C GLN A 258 -29.07 2.14 33.27
N ASN A 259 -29.25 0.83 33.07
CA ASN A 259 -28.85 -0.23 34.01
C ASN A 259 -27.42 -0.79 33.85
N SER A 260 -26.64 -0.34 32.85
CA SER A 260 -25.25 -0.80 32.65
C SER A 260 -24.19 0.14 33.23
N ALA A 261 -24.59 1.21 33.92
CA ALA A 261 -23.72 2.22 34.49
C ALA A 261 -23.94 2.40 36.00
N GLN A 262 -23.83 1.34 36.79
CA GLN A 262 -23.49 1.44 38.22
C GLN A 262 -22.57 0.26 38.60
N PRO A 263 -21.49 0.52 39.36
CA PRO A 263 -20.56 -0.51 39.83
C PRO A 263 -21.20 -1.49 40.83
#